data_AF-A0A1V5NAU5-F1
#
_entry.id   AF-A0A1V5NAU5-F1
#
_cell.length_a   1.000
_cell.length_b   1.000
_cell.length_c   1.000
_cell.angle_alpha   90.00
_cell.angle_beta   90.00
_cell.angle_gamma   90.00
#
_symmetry.space_group_name_H-M   'P 1'
#
loop_
_entity.id
_entity.type
_entity.pdbx_description
1 polymer ?
#
loop_
_entity_poly.entity_id
_entity_poly.type
_entity_poly.pdbx_seq_one_letter_code
_entity_poly.pdbx_strand_id
1 'polypeptide(L)'
;MTPKKLKLHLTKENCNHLKNLYLDTDIGQLDCIGFVEGVGNFEHVKQQSEIIEINKIKIPVLNIDAIIESKKTLNRDKDKETILQLKALRRIKKP
;
A
#
# COMPACT_ATOMS: atom_id res chain seq x y z
N MET A 1 23.60 5.10 2.25
CA MET A 1 23.51 6.54 2.55
C MET A 1 22.14 6.81 3.12
N THR A 2 22.02 7.29 4.36
CA THR A 2 20.72 7.68 4.91
C THR A 2 20.30 8.98 4.22
N PRO A 3 19.17 9.02 3.50
CA PRO A 3 18.71 10.25 2.85
C PRO A 3 18.52 11.34 3.90
N LYS A 4 18.87 12.60 3.56
CA LYS A 4 18.67 13.76 4.43
C LYS A 4 17.18 13.83 4.79
N LYS A 5 16.85 13.74 6.08
CA LYS A 5 15.48 13.96 6.57
C LYS A 5 15.14 15.44 6.44
N LEU A 6 14.40 15.79 5.39
CA LEU A 6 13.95 17.15 5.13
C LEU A 6 12.54 17.32 5.69
N LYS A 7 12.25 18.50 6.23
CA LYS A 7 10.86 18.86 6.56
C LYS A 7 10.06 18.91 5.26
N LEU A 8 8.94 18.19 5.23
CA LEU A 8 8.04 18.22 4.09
C LEU A 8 7.32 19.57 4.04
N HIS A 9 7.53 20.32 2.96
CA HIS A 9 6.77 21.51 2.64
C HIS A 9 5.98 21.24 1.36
N LEU A 10 4.70 20.87 1.47
CA LEU A 10 3.85 20.58 0.32
C LEU A 10 3.23 21.86 -0.24
N THR A 11 3.41 22.09 -1.54
CA THR A 11 2.72 23.11 -2.32
C THR A 11 2.02 22.46 -3.51
N LYS A 12 1.07 23.17 -4.12
CA LYS A 12 0.36 22.66 -5.31
C LYS A 12 1.32 22.41 -6.48
N GLU A 13 2.38 23.19 -6.58
CA GLU A 13 3.38 23.12 -7.64
C GLU A 13 4.33 21.94 -7.42
N ASN A 14 4.73 21.66 -6.18
CA ASN A 14 5.67 20.58 -5.90
C ASN A 14 5.01 19.22 -5.73
N CYS A 15 3.74 19.15 -5.30
CA CYS A 15 3.05 17.88 -5.08
C CYS A 15 2.95 17.06 -6.37
N ASN A 16 2.77 17.71 -7.51
CA ASN A 16 2.69 17.04 -8.81
C ASN A 16 4.00 16.38 -9.24
N HIS A 17 5.14 16.78 -8.69
CA HIS A 17 6.45 16.22 -9.02
C HIS A 17 6.88 15.09 -8.07
N LEU A 18 6.16 14.90 -6.97
CA LEU A 18 6.50 13.91 -5.94
C LEU A 18 5.85 12.57 -6.28
N LYS A 19 6.68 11.59 -6.70
CA LYS A 19 6.20 10.25 -7.05
C LYS A 19 5.87 9.40 -5.82
N ASN A 20 6.75 9.42 -4.82
CA ASN A 20 6.61 8.68 -3.58
C ASN A 20 7.10 9.57 -2.43
N LEU A 21 6.46 9.45 -1.26
CA LEU A 21 6.83 10.12 -0.03
C LEU A 21 7.02 9.09 1.08
N TYR A 22 8.19 9.09 1.69
CA TYR A 22 8.51 8.25 2.85
C TYR A 22 8.63 9.18 4.05
N LEU A 23 7.59 9.22 4.88
CA LEU A 23 7.41 10.21 5.93
C LEU A 23 7.71 9.60 7.29
N ASP A 24 8.57 10.25 8.06
CA ASP A 24 8.68 10.00 9.49
C ASP A 24 7.65 10.90 10.19
N THR A 25 6.69 10.28 10.89
CA THR A 25 5.66 10.98 11.66
C THR A 25 5.81 10.67 13.15
N ASP A 26 5.14 11.43 14.01
CA ASP A 26 5.17 11.22 15.46
C ASP A 26 4.62 9.84 15.89
N ILE A 27 3.82 9.20 15.02
CA ILE A 27 3.21 7.89 15.26
C ILE A 27 3.87 6.74 14.48
N GLY A 28 4.98 7.02 13.77
CA GLY A 28 5.72 6.03 12.98
C GLY A 28 5.91 6.42 11.53
N GLN A 29 6.42 5.48 10.73
CA GLN A 29 6.69 5.70 9.31
C GLN A 29 5.41 5.56 8.47
N LEU A 30 5.19 6.52 7.56
CA LEU A 30 4.11 6.51 6.58
C LEU A 30 4.68 6.59 5.17
N ASP A 31 4.43 5.55 4.38
CA ASP A 31 4.85 5.48 2.98
C ASP A 31 3.64 5.81 2.07
N CYS A 32 3.69 6.94 1.36
CA CYS A 32 2.75 7.29 0.30
C CYS A 32 3.38 6.97 -1.05
N ILE A 33 2.89 5.93 -1.72
CA ILE A 33 3.42 5.45 -3.01
C ILE A 33 2.45 5.76 -4.15
N GLY A 34 2.97 6.31 -5.26
CA GLY A 34 2.16 6.65 -6.43
C GLY A 34 1.82 5.46 -7.33
N PHE A 35 2.56 4.36 -7.18
CA PHE A 35 2.37 3.13 -7.96
C PHE A 35 2.63 1.91 -7.08
N VAL A 36 1.72 0.94 -7.17
CA VAL A 36 1.81 -0.35 -6.46
C VAL A 36 2.14 -1.43 -7.49
N GLU A 37 3.35 -1.97 -7.42
CA GLU A 37 3.77 -3.09 -8.27
C GLU A 37 2.76 -4.24 -8.21
N GLY A 38 2.37 -4.77 -9.36
CA GLY A 38 1.34 -5.81 -9.49
C GLY A 38 -0.12 -5.34 -9.38
N VAL A 39 -0.38 -4.05 -9.13
CA VAL A 39 -1.75 -3.49 -9.07
C VAL A 39 -1.91 -2.29 -10.00
N GLY A 40 -1.05 -1.28 -9.88
CA GLY A 40 -1.07 -0.10 -10.75
C GLY A 40 -1.04 1.23 -10.01
N ASN A 41 -1.54 2.27 -10.68
CA ASN A 41 -1.66 3.63 -10.13
C ASN A 41 -2.85 3.77 -9.15
N PHE A 42 -3.07 4.97 -8.61
CA PHE A 42 -4.12 5.25 -7.63
C PHE A 42 -5.52 4.79 -8.07
N GLU A 43 -5.92 5.04 -9.32
CA GLU A 43 -7.26 4.64 -9.80
C GLU A 43 -7.43 3.12 -9.82
N HIS A 44 -6.40 2.38 -10.28
CA HIS A 44 -6.43 0.91 -10.24
C HIS A 44 -6.45 0.37 -8.80
N VAL A 45 -5.63 0.96 -7.91
CA VAL A 45 -5.62 0.61 -6.48
C VAL A 45 -6.99 0.84 -5.84
N LYS A 46 -7.62 1.98 -6.13
CA LYS A 46 -8.94 2.32 -5.62
C LYS A 46 -10.03 1.36 -6.10
N GLN A 47 -10.02 0.98 -7.38
CA GLN A 47 -10.94 -0.01 -7.94
C GLN A 47 -10.77 -1.40 -7.30
N GLN A 48 -9.55 -1.75 -6.92
CA GLN A 48 -9.22 -3.02 -6.27
C GLN A 48 -9.29 -2.94 -4.73
N SER A 49 -9.92 -1.90 -4.16
CA SER A 49 -10.05 -1.75 -2.71
C SER A 49 -11.43 -2.17 -2.20
N GLU A 50 -11.46 -2.80 -1.03
CA GLU A 50 -12.66 -3.02 -0.22
C GLU A 50 -12.67 -2.07 0.98
N ILE A 51 -13.85 -1.69 1.47
CA ILE A 51 -13.98 -0.85 2.67
C ILE A 51 -13.92 -1.74 3.91
N ILE A 52 -13.03 -1.41 4.83
CA ILE A 52 -13.06 -1.93 6.20
C ILE A 52 -13.45 -0.81 7.17
N GLU A 53 -14.00 -1.17 8.32
CA GLU A 53 -14.33 -0.22 9.37
C GLU A 53 -13.45 -0.44 10.60
N ILE A 54 -12.70 0.60 10.99
CA ILE A 54 -11.85 0.59 12.19
C ILE A 54 -12.26 1.80 13.03
N ASN A 55 -12.67 1.59 14.28
CA ASN A 55 -13.09 2.68 15.17
C ASN A 55 -14.13 3.64 14.55
N LYS A 56 -15.11 3.09 13.81
CA LYS A 56 -16.14 3.84 13.05
C LYS A 56 -15.63 4.64 11.85
N ILE A 57 -14.36 4.47 11.48
CA ILE A 57 -13.75 5.08 10.30
C ILE A 57 -13.77 4.05 9.18
N LYS A 58 -14.38 4.43 8.05
CA LYS A 58 -14.38 3.62 6.83
C LYS A 58 -13.09 3.88 6.05
N ILE A 59 -12.27 2.85 5.89
CA ILE A 59 -10.96 2.93 5.26
C ILE A 59 -10.93 1.99 4.05
N PRO A 60 -10.63 2.50 2.84
CA PRO A 60 -10.38 1.64 1.69
C PRO A 60 -9.04 0.92 1.85
N VAL A 61 -9.05 -0.40 1.71
CA VAL A 61 -7.85 -1.25 1.72
C VAL A 61 -7.86 -2.16 0.52
N LEU A 62 -6.69 -2.49 -0.02
CA LEU A 62 -6.60 -3.46 -1.12
C LEU A 62 -7.29 -4.77 -0.75
N ASN A 63 -8.08 -5.29 -1.69
CA ASN A 63 -8.68 -6.60 -1.54
C ASN A 63 -7.58 -7.69 -1.53
N ILE A 64 -7.93 -8.87 -1.02
CA ILE A 64 -6.95 -9.95 -0.82
C ILE A 64 -6.29 -10.41 -2.12
N ASP A 65 -7.01 -10.37 -3.25
CA ASP A 65 -6.50 -10.78 -4.55
C ASP A 65 -5.41 -9.79 -5.03
N ALA A 66 -5.64 -8.49 -4.90
CA ALA A 66 -4.67 -7.44 -5.22
C ALA A 66 -3.43 -7.46 -4.31
N ILE A 67 -3.59 -7.76 -3.02
CA ILE A 67 -2.45 -7.92 -2.09
C ILE A 67 -1.57 -9.10 -2.53
N ILE A 68 -2.17 -10.23 -2.92
CA ILE A 68 -1.43 -11.41 -3.40
C ILE A 68 -0.64 -11.08 -4.66
N GLU A 69 -1.27 -10.44 -5.65
CA GLU A 69 -0.58 -10.09 -6.90
C GLU A 69 0.56 -9.10 -6.66
N SER A 70 0.35 -8.08 -5.82
CA SER A 70 1.42 -7.14 -5.49
C SER A 70 2.63 -7.81 -4.87
N LYS A 71 2.40 -8.71 -3.91
CA LYS A 71 3.46 -9.45 -3.22
C LYS A 71 4.20 -10.42 -4.14
N LYS A 72 3.49 -11.09 -5.05
CA LYS A 72 4.11 -11.98 -6.05
C LYS A 72 5.05 -11.20 -6.98
N THR A 73 4.59 -10.06 -7.49
CA THR A 73 5.38 -9.22 -8.40
C THR A 73 6.64 -8.69 -7.73
N LEU A 74 6.54 -8.27 -6.46
CA LEU A 74 7.70 -7.80 -5.71
C LEU A 74 8.72 -8.91 -5.38
N ASN A 75 8.28 -10.17 -5.34
CA ASN A 75 9.10 -11.38 -5.17
C ASN A 75 10.17 -11.29 -4.06
N ARG A 76 9.84 -10.67 -2.92
CA ARG A 76 10.76 -10.58 -1.78
C ARG A 76 10.69 -11.87 -0.98
N ASP A 77 11.81 -12.30 -0.39
CA ASP A 77 11.83 -13.57 0.36
C ASP A 77 10.82 -13.62 1.51
N LYS A 78 10.61 -12.49 2.20
CA LYS A 78 9.59 -12.35 3.25
C LYS A 78 8.14 -12.46 2.76
N ASP A 79 7.91 -12.22 1.47
CA ASP A 79 6.56 -12.27 0.88
C ASP A 79 6.13 -13.72 0.56
N LYS A 80 7.05 -14.67 0.44
CA LYS A 80 6.73 -16.09 0.13
C LYS A 80 5.76 -16.69 1.15
N GLU A 81 6.08 -16.57 2.44
CA GLU A 81 5.24 -17.05 3.53
C GLU A 81 3.91 -16.27 3.59
N THR A 82 3.99 -14.96 3.44
CA THR A 82 2.80 -14.09 3.47
C THR A 82 1.80 -14.45 2.36
N ILE A 83 2.29 -14.76 1.14
CA ILE A 83 1.43 -15.17 0.02
C ILE A 83 0.72 -16.50 0.31
N LEU A 84 1.39 -17.44 0.98
CA LEU A 84 0.78 -18.73 1.36
C LEU A 84 -0.38 -18.51 2.33
N GLN A 85 -0.17 -17.69 3.36
CA GLN A 85 -1.20 -17.33 4.34
C GLN A 85 -2.38 -16.59 3.70
N LEU A 86 -2.11 -15.62 2.83
CA LEU A 86 -3.16 -14.89 2.09
C LEU A 86 -3.98 -15.81 1.19
N LYS A 87 -3.36 -16.79 0.53
CA LYS A 87 -4.08 -17.79 -0.28
C LYS A 87 -5.00 -18.66 0.58
N ALA A 88 -4.56 -19.04 1.78
CA ALA A 88 -5.39 -19.78 2.74
C ALA A 88 -6.59 -18.94 3.20
N LEU A 89 -6.36 -17.69 3.62
CA LEU A 89 -7.41 -16.74 4.01
C LEU A 89 -8.43 -16.52 2.89
N ARG A 90 -7.97 -16.40 1.64
CA ARG A 90 -8.84 -16.23 0.47
C ARG A 90 -9.80 -17.41 0.29
N ARG A 91 -9.35 -18.65 0.55
CA ARG A 91 -10.20 -19.85 0.47
C ARG A 91 -11.27 -19.85 1.56
N ILE A 92 -10.99 -19.30 2.74
CA ILE A 92 -11.95 -19.20 3.84
C ILE A 92 -12.98 -18.09 3.56
N LYS A 93 -12.56 -16.97 2.94
CA LYS A 93 -13.44 -15.84 2.60
C LYS A 93 -14.41 -16.13 1.45
N LYS A 94 -14.11 -17.08 0.56
CA LYS A 94 -14.97 -17.48 -0.57
C LYS A 94 -15.62 -18.84 -0.23
N PRO A 95 -16.82 -18.87 0.40
CA PRO A 95 -17.58 -20.12 0.55
C PRO A 95 -17.99 -20.69 -0.81
#